data_AF-A0AAU6BBU8-F1
#
_entry.id   AF-A0AAU6BBU8-F1
#
_cell.length_a   1.000
_cell.length_b   1.000
_cell.length_c   1.000
_cell.angle_alpha   90.00
_cell.angle_beta   90.00
_cell.angle_gamma   90.00
#
_symmetry.space_group_name_H-M   'P 1'
#
loop_
_entity.id
_entity.type
_entity.pdbx_description
1 polymer ?
#
loop_
_entity_poly.entity_id
_entity_poly.type
_entity_poly.pdbx_seq_one_letter_code
_entity_poly.pdbx_strand_id
1 'polypeptide(L)'
;MNEATPAVHPARLTADLDPSLSRWLWLVKWLLAVPHYVVLFFLWVAFVGTSVVAFFSILFTGRYPRPLFDFNTGVLRWSWRVAYYAYGALGTDRYPPFALADVPDYPTHWDVAYPEQMSRGLVLVKWWLLAVPHYLILAFLLGGLKVPWASGGLIALLAVFAGVSLAATGRYPRGLFDLVIGLNRWVLRVVAYAALLTDVYPPFRLDQGGDEPGVAS
;
A
#
# COMPACT_ATOMS: atom_id res chain seq x y z
N MET A 1 26.37 -19.38 16.23
CA MET A 1 25.46 -18.22 16.32
C MET A 1 25.00 -17.96 14.89
N ASN A 2 23.86 -18.53 14.48
CA ASN A 2 23.37 -18.40 13.10
C ASN A 2 22.71 -17.03 12.98
N GLU A 3 23.36 -16.11 12.27
CA GLU A 3 22.70 -14.88 11.82
C GLU A 3 21.57 -15.29 10.86
N ALA A 4 20.33 -15.23 11.35
CA ALA A 4 19.16 -15.38 10.50
C ALA A 4 19.15 -14.17 9.54
N THR A 5 19.57 -14.38 8.30
CA THR A 5 19.35 -13.41 7.22
C THR A 5 17.86 -13.04 7.26
N PRO A 6 17.49 -11.76 7.44
CA PRO A 6 16.09 -11.39 7.57
C PRO A 6 15.36 -11.86 6.29
N ALA A 7 14.45 -12.82 6.45
CA ALA A 7 13.71 -13.38 5.33
C ALA A 7 12.95 -12.25 4.62
N VAL A 8 13.24 -12.07 3.33
CA VAL A 8 12.61 -11.04 2.49
C VAL A 8 11.10 -11.27 2.51
N HIS A 9 10.35 -10.25 2.91
CA HIS A 9 8.89 -10.36 2.97
C HIS A 9 8.33 -10.48 1.54
N PRO A 10 7.34 -11.37 1.29
CA PRO A 10 6.84 -11.59 -0.08
C PRO A 10 6.17 -10.34 -0.67
N ALA A 11 5.61 -9.49 0.19
CA ALA A 11 5.00 -8.22 -0.19
C ALA A 11 5.98 -7.07 0.13
N ARG A 12 6.55 -6.48 -0.93
CA ARG A 12 7.69 -5.55 -0.92
C ARG A 12 7.25 -4.17 -1.39
N LEU A 13 7.70 -3.14 -0.69
CA LEU A 13 7.47 -1.73 -1.03
C LEU A 13 8.79 -0.98 -1.04
N THR A 14 9.17 -0.44 -2.19
CA THR A 14 10.27 0.54 -2.30
C THR A 14 9.75 1.91 -2.69
N ALA A 15 10.35 2.97 -2.15
CA ALA A 15 9.93 4.34 -2.44
C ALA A 15 11.10 5.32 -2.30
N ASP A 16 11.36 6.07 -3.36
CA ASP A 16 12.41 7.08 -3.42
C ASP A 16 11.81 8.48 -3.41
N LEU A 17 12.17 9.27 -2.39
CA LEU A 17 11.71 10.65 -2.27
C LEU A 17 12.30 11.50 -3.40
N ASP A 18 11.41 12.15 -4.15
CA ASP A 18 11.78 13.05 -5.25
C ASP A 18 12.60 14.25 -4.73
N PRO A 19 13.81 14.52 -5.26
CA PRO A 19 14.69 15.56 -4.73
C PRO A 19 14.15 16.99 -4.89
N SER A 20 13.23 17.22 -5.83
CA SER A 20 12.70 18.54 -6.16
C SER A 20 11.18 18.60 -6.07
N LEU A 21 10.63 18.42 -4.86
CA LEU A 21 9.20 18.61 -4.62
C LEU A 21 8.82 20.10 -4.62
N SER A 22 7.76 20.42 -5.34
CA SER A 22 7.17 21.74 -5.40
C SER A 22 6.48 22.11 -4.09
N ARG A 23 6.79 23.32 -3.60
CA ARG A 23 6.33 23.83 -2.30
C ARG A 23 4.82 23.90 -2.15
N TRP A 24 4.10 24.11 -3.26
CA TRP A 24 2.67 24.42 -3.25
C TRP A 24 1.82 23.41 -4.03
N LEU A 25 2.44 22.58 -4.86
CA LEU A 25 1.72 21.67 -5.77
C LEU A 25 0.87 20.65 -4.99
N TRP A 26 1.29 20.27 -3.78
CA TRP A 26 0.54 19.39 -2.88
C TRP A 26 -0.89 19.87 -2.57
N LEU A 27 -1.18 21.17 -2.64
CA LEU A 27 -2.53 21.73 -2.46
C LEU A 27 -3.47 21.40 -3.62
N VAL A 28 -2.93 21.08 -4.80
CA VAL A 28 -3.69 20.84 -6.04
C VAL A 28 -3.68 19.37 -6.45
N LYS A 29 -2.74 18.56 -5.95
CA LYS A 29 -2.61 17.14 -6.31
C LYS A 29 -3.89 16.33 -6.13
N TRP A 30 -4.68 16.63 -5.09
CA TRP A 30 -5.93 15.92 -4.85
C TRP A 30 -6.95 16.11 -5.97
N LEU A 31 -6.97 17.30 -6.59
CA LEU A 31 -7.82 17.59 -7.72
C LEU A 31 -7.34 16.83 -8.96
N LEU A 32 -6.02 16.79 -9.18
CA LEU A 32 -5.40 16.05 -10.28
C LEU A 32 -5.57 14.53 -10.14
N ALA A 33 -5.74 14.03 -8.91
CA ALA A 33 -6.00 12.62 -8.62
C ALA A 33 -7.47 12.20 -8.83
N VAL A 34 -8.40 13.14 -9.03
CA VAL A 34 -9.83 12.83 -9.23
C VAL A 34 -10.08 11.82 -10.35
N PRO A 35 -9.48 11.94 -11.56
CA PRO A 35 -9.66 10.95 -12.62
C PRO A 35 -9.20 9.54 -12.19
N HIS A 36 -8.13 9.44 -11.40
CA HIS A 36 -7.67 8.16 -10.87
C HIS A 36 -8.66 7.58 -9.88
N TYR A 37 -9.23 8.38 -8.97
CA TYR A 37 -10.21 7.90 -7.99
C TYR A 37 -11.46 7.33 -8.67
N VAL A 38 -11.91 7.94 -9.77
CA VAL A 38 -13.05 7.43 -10.54
C VAL A 38 -12.74 6.05 -11.13
N VAL A 39 -11.59 5.86 -11.78
CA VAL A 39 -11.25 4.56 -12.37
C VAL A 39 -10.97 3.51 -11.29
N LEU A 40 -10.23 3.88 -10.25
CA LEU A 40 -9.92 3.00 -9.13
C LEU A 40 -11.20 2.56 -8.42
N PHE A 41 -12.23 3.39 -8.30
CA PHE A 41 -13.52 2.98 -7.74
C PHE A 41 -14.09 1.75 -8.45
N PHE A 42 -14.16 1.76 -9.79
CA PHE A 42 -14.64 0.60 -10.55
C PHE A 42 -13.69 -0.60 -10.44
N LEU A 43 -12.38 -0.37 -10.44
CA LEU A 43 -11.40 -1.44 -10.26
C LEU A 43 -11.47 -2.09 -8.89
N TRP A 44 -11.76 -1.32 -7.83
CA TRP A 44 -11.96 -1.86 -6.48
C TRP A 44 -13.23 -2.70 -6.36
N VAL A 45 -14.30 -2.33 -7.08
CA VAL A 45 -15.49 -3.20 -7.19
C VAL A 45 -15.12 -4.54 -7.83
N ALA A 46 -14.38 -4.51 -8.94
CA ALA A 46 -13.87 -5.73 -9.58
C ALA A 46 -12.93 -6.51 -8.66
N PHE A 47 -12.02 -5.83 -7.93
CA PHE A 47 -11.09 -6.43 -6.99
C PHE A 47 -11.79 -7.22 -5.88
N VAL A 48 -12.90 -6.69 -5.35
CA VAL A 48 -13.71 -7.40 -4.36
C VAL A 48 -14.31 -8.67 -4.98
N GLY A 49 -14.87 -8.56 -6.18
CA GLY A 49 -15.42 -9.71 -6.92
C GLY A 49 -14.37 -10.78 -7.20
N THR A 50 -13.20 -10.41 -7.73
CA THR A 50 -12.10 -11.33 -8.01
C THR A 50 -11.53 -11.96 -6.74
N SER A 51 -11.49 -11.22 -5.63
CA SER A 51 -11.07 -11.75 -4.32
C SER A 51 -12.02 -12.82 -3.79
N VAL A 52 -13.33 -12.66 -4.00
CA VAL A 52 -14.33 -13.69 -3.66
C VAL A 52 -14.14 -14.94 -4.54
N VAL A 53 -13.92 -14.76 -5.84
CA VAL A 53 -13.64 -15.89 -6.75
C VAL A 53 -12.32 -16.59 -6.37
N ALA A 54 -11.29 -15.83 -6.01
CA ALA A 54 -10.01 -16.36 -5.55
C ALA A 54 -10.17 -17.14 -4.24
N PHE A 55 -10.97 -16.66 -3.29
CA PHE A 55 -11.29 -17.37 -2.04
C PHE A 55 -11.83 -18.78 -2.32
N PHE A 56 -12.85 -18.91 -3.16
CA PHE A 56 -13.41 -20.22 -3.52
C PHE A 56 -12.40 -21.06 -4.30
N SER A 57 -11.66 -20.45 -5.22
CA SER A 57 -10.63 -21.15 -5.99
C SER A 57 -9.56 -21.75 -5.08
N ILE A 58 -9.08 -21.01 -4.09
CA ILE A 58 -8.09 -21.49 -3.12
C ILE A 58 -8.71 -22.57 -2.21
N LEU A 59 -9.96 -22.41 -1.79
CA LEU A 59 -10.63 -23.39 -0.94
C LEU A 59 -10.73 -24.76 -1.62
N PHE A 60 -11.11 -24.79 -2.90
CA PHE A 60 -11.30 -26.05 -3.64
C PHE A 60 -9.99 -26.59 -4.23
N THR A 61 -9.11 -25.73 -4.75
CA THR A 61 -7.90 -26.15 -5.49
C THR A 61 -6.61 -26.01 -4.69
N GLY A 62 -6.57 -25.17 -3.66
CA GLY A 62 -5.36 -24.75 -2.95
C GLY A 62 -4.48 -23.77 -3.72
N ARG A 63 -4.98 -23.20 -4.84
CA ARG A 63 -4.22 -22.31 -5.71
C ARG A 63 -4.99 -21.02 -5.98
N TYR A 64 -4.26 -19.90 -6.00
CA TYR A 64 -4.76 -18.61 -6.45
C TYR A 64 -4.72 -18.56 -7.98
N PRO A 65 -5.82 -18.29 -8.71
CA PRO A 65 -5.76 -18.17 -10.16
C PRO A 65 -4.84 -17.01 -10.60
N ARG A 66 -3.79 -17.28 -11.38
CA ARG A 66 -2.81 -16.27 -11.83
C ARG A 66 -3.44 -14.99 -12.41
N PRO A 67 -4.43 -15.05 -13.32
CA PRO A 67 -5.03 -13.82 -13.86
C PRO A 67 -5.69 -12.93 -12.80
N LEU A 68 -6.31 -13.53 -11.78
CA LEU A 68 -6.93 -12.79 -10.68
C LEU A 68 -5.85 -12.18 -9.77
N PHE A 69 -4.76 -12.91 -9.54
CA PHE A 69 -3.62 -12.42 -8.76
C PHE A 69 -2.96 -11.21 -9.45
N ASP A 70 -2.69 -11.31 -10.75
CA ASP A 70 -2.06 -10.24 -11.54
C ASP A 70 -2.95 -8.99 -11.59
N PHE A 71 -4.26 -9.18 -11.75
CA PHE A 71 -5.24 -8.09 -11.67
C PHE A 71 -5.23 -7.44 -10.28
N ASN A 72 -5.38 -8.22 -9.21
CA ASN A 72 -5.47 -7.70 -7.85
C ASN A 72 -4.19 -6.99 -7.41
N THR A 73 -3.03 -7.58 -7.67
CA THR A 73 -1.73 -6.92 -7.44
C THR A 73 -1.62 -5.63 -8.26
N GLY A 74 -2.06 -5.63 -9.51
CA GLY A 74 -2.07 -4.44 -10.35
C GLY A 74 -2.95 -3.29 -9.81
N VAL A 75 -4.13 -3.61 -9.26
CA VAL A 75 -5.01 -2.61 -8.63
C VAL A 75 -4.33 -2.02 -7.39
N LEU A 76 -3.65 -2.83 -6.59
CA LEU A 76 -2.89 -2.35 -5.43
C LEU A 76 -1.69 -1.49 -5.84
N ARG A 77 -0.93 -1.89 -6.87
CA ARG A 77 0.18 -1.09 -7.43
C ARG A 77 -0.30 0.28 -7.86
N TRP A 78 -1.41 0.33 -8.60
CA TRP A 78 -1.95 1.60 -9.05
C TRP A 78 -2.48 2.46 -7.91
N SER A 79 -3.25 1.86 -6.99
CA SER A 79 -3.75 2.55 -5.79
C SER A 79 -2.60 3.15 -4.99
N TRP A 80 -1.49 2.41 -4.83
CA TRP A 80 -0.30 2.88 -4.16
C TRP A 80 0.37 4.05 -4.88
N ARG A 81 0.56 4.00 -6.21
CA ARG A 81 1.13 5.13 -6.97
C ARG A 81 0.34 6.43 -6.78
N VAL A 82 -0.99 6.33 -6.74
CA VAL A 82 -1.88 7.48 -6.50
C VAL A 82 -1.75 7.98 -5.06
N ALA A 83 -1.71 7.07 -4.08
CA ALA A 83 -1.49 7.42 -2.68
C ALA A 83 -0.12 8.10 -2.46
N TYR A 84 0.94 7.57 -3.08
CA TYR A 84 2.29 8.09 -3.00
C TYR A 84 2.41 9.52 -3.59
N TYR A 85 1.74 9.78 -4.71
CA TYR A 85 1.64 11.12 -5.30
C TYR A 85 0.82 12.09 -4.43
N ALA A 86 -0.34 11.64 -3.94
CA ALA A 86 -1.29 12.46 -3.17
C ALA A 86 -1.09 12.33 -1.65
N TYR A 87 -2.16 12.43 -0.86
CA TYR A 87 -2.12 12.49 0.61
C TYR A 87 -1.77 11.17 1.31
N GLY A 88 -1.33 10.13 0.59
CA GLY A 88 -0.77 8.92 1.19
C GLY A 88 0.72 9.06 1.52
N ALA A 89 1.47 9.87 0.77
CA ALA A 89 2.87 10.19 1.08
C ALA A 89 3.36 11.56 0.60
N LEU A 90 2.75 12.18 -0.42
CA LEU A 90 3.28 13.37 -1.09
C LEU A 90 4.77 13.22 -1.49
N GLY A 91 5.18 12.01 -1.88
CA GLY A 91 6.58 11.66 -2.09
C GLY A 91 7.11 11.99 -3.50
N THR A 92 6.23 12.27 -4.46
CA THR A 92 6.62 12.67 -5.83
C THR A 92 5.65 13.67 -6.44
N ASP A 93 6.16 14.53 -7.31
CA ASP A 93 5.37 15.43 -8.16
C ASP A 93 5.05 14.83 -9.53
N ARG A 94 5.62 13.66 -9.87
CA ARG A 94 5.35 12.97 -11.13
C ARG A 94 3.93 12.41 -11.13
N TYR A 95 3.14 12.77 -12.14
CA TYR A 95 1.75 12.33 -12.24
C TYR A 95 1.66 10.80 -12.42
N PRO A 96 0.79 10.09 -11.66
CA PRO A 96 0.70 8.63 -11.73
C PRO A 96 0.22 8.12 -13.09
N PRO A 97 0.92 7.16 -13.72
CA PRO A 97 0.45 6.53 -14.95
C PRO A 97 -0.80 5.66 -14.71
N PHE A 98 -1.73 5.68 -15.66
CA PHE A 98 -2.94 4.83 -15.68
C PHE A 98 -2.57 3.42 -16.15
N ALA A 99 -1.90 2.67 -15.29
CA ALA A 99 -1.45 1.32 -15.59
C ALA A 99 -1.68 0.41 -14.38
N LEU A 100 -1.92 -0.87 -14.63
CA LEU A 100 -1.91 -1.92 -13.60
C LEU A 100 -0.53 -2.58 -13.48
N ALA A 101 0.24 -2.59 -14.57
CA ALA A 101 1.60 -3.09 -14.58
C ALA A 101 2.54 -2.25 -13.68
N ASP A 102 3.71 -2.82 -13.39
CA ASP A 102 4.81 -2.04 -12.84
C ASP A 102 5.35 -1.05 -13.87
N VAL A 103 5.87 0.08 -13.40
CA VAL A 103 6.43 1.15 -14.24
C VAL A 103 7.84 1.42 -13.74
N PRO A 104 8.88 0.87 -14.41
CA PRO A 104 10.25 0.87 -13.89
C PRO A 104 10.81 2.27 -13.58
N ASP A 105 10.43 3.28 -14.34
CA ASP A 105 10.94 4.64 -14.15
C ASP A 105 10.19 5.44 -13.07
N TYR A 106 9.15 4.89 -12.44
CA TYR A 106 8.35 5.60 -11.44
C TYR A 106 9.00 5.46 -10.05
N PRO A 107 9.01 6.50 -9.19
CA PRO A 107 9.81 6.52 -7.96
C PRO A 107 9.34 5.58 -6.83
N THR A 108 8.40 4.69 -7.10
CA THR A 108 7.94 3.72 -6.10
C THR A 108 7.44 2.45 -6.74
N HIS A 109 7.79 1.32 -6.12
CA HIS A 109 7.43 -0.01 -6.58
C HIS A 109 6.77 -0.78 -5.45
N TRP A 110 5.61 -1.36 -5.77
CA TRP A 110 4.92 -2.31 -4.93
C TRP A 110 4.85 -3.64 -5.66
N ASP A 111 5.26 -4.71 -5.01
CA ASP A 111 5.17 -6.04 -5.58
C ASP A 111 4.87 -7.11 -4.54
N VAL A 112 4.14 -8.14 -4.96
CA VAL A 112 3.83 -9.30 -4.12
C VAL A 112 4.26 -10.54 -4.88
N ALA A 113 5.16 -11.32 -4.28
CA ALA A 113 5.59 -12.60 -4.83
C ALA A 113 4.40 -13.56 -4.91
N TYR A 114 4.18 -14.14 -6.09
CA TYR A 114 3.10 -15.10 -6.33
C TYR A 114 3.28 -16.35 -5.45
N PRO A 115 2.31 -16.70 -4.59
CA PRO A 115 2.39 -17.92 -3.78
C PRO A 115 2.04 -19.15 -4.64
N GLU A 116 2.98 -20.08 -4.80
CA GLU A 116 2.73 -21.32 -5.57
C GLU A 116 1.73 -22.28 -4.91
N GLN A 117 1.64 -22.23 -3.58
CA GLN A 117 0.70 -23.03 -2.77
C GLN A 117 0.10 -22.15 -1.68
N MET A 118 -1.23 -22.24 -1.50
CA MET A 118 -1.93 -21.56 -0.41
C MET A 118 -2.56 -22.56 0.57
N SER A 119 -2.55 -22.23 1.85
CA SER A 119 -3.08 -23.11 2.89
C SER A 119 -4.62 -23.10 2.91
N ARG A 120 -5.22 -24.23 2.49
CA ARG A 120 -6.67 -24.41 2.31
C ARG A 120 -7.52 -24.10 3.55
N GLY A 121 -7.07 -24.53 4.72
CA GLY A 121 -7.81 -24.36 5.99
C GLY A 121 -7.65 -22.99 6.64
N LEU A 122 -6.54 -22.28 6.34
CA LEU A 122 -6.26 -20.97 6.90
C LEU A 122 -7.16 -19.88 6.28
N VAL A 123 -7.59 -20.04 5.03
CA VAL A 123 -8.44 -19.06 4.32
C VAL A 123 -9.76 -18.78 5.04
N LEU A 124 -10.39 -19.81 5.62
CA LEU A 124 -11.65 -19.71 6.37
C LEU A 124 -11.50 -18.97 7.71
N VAL A 125 -10.34 -19.08 8.37
CA VAL A 125 -10.08 -18.44 9.68
C VAL A 125 -9.48 -17.04 9.52
N LYS A 126 -8.63 -16.85 8.50
CA LYS A 126 -7.94 -15.57 8.25
C LYS A 126 -8.89 -14.43 7.94
N TRP A 127 -9.93 -14.68 7.16
CA TRP A 127 -10.80 -13.63 6.60
C TRP A 127 -11.57 -12.84 7.67
N TRP A 128 -11.94 -13.47 8.78
CA TRP A 128 -12.72 -12.81 9.85
C TRP A 128 -12.02 -12.74 11.21
N LEU A 129 -11.11 -13.65 11.58
CA LEU A 129 -10.53 -13.64 12.93
C LEU A 129 -9.20 -12.86 13.01
N LEU A 130 -8.30 -13.07 12.05
CA LEU A 130 -6.96 -12.44 12.05
C LEU A 130 -6.94 -11.05 11.40
N ALA A 131 -7.90 -10.76 10.53
CA ALA A 131 -8.03 -9.46 9.90
C ALA A 131 -8.77 -8.44 10.80
N VAL A 132 -9.54 -8.86 11.80
CA VAL A 132 -10.30 -7.94 12.70
C VAL A 132 -9.41 -6.95 13.46
N PRO A 133 -8.29 -7.36 14.10
CA PRO A 133 -7.37 -6.40 14.72
C PRO A 133 -6.86 -5.36 13.71
N HIS A 134 -6.65 -5.80 12.47
CA HIS A 134 -6.18 -4.95 11.39
C HIS A 134 -7.26 -4.05 10.80
N TYR A 135 -8.51 -4.50 10.71
CA TYR A 135 -9.63 -3.68 10.25
C TYR A 135 -9.94 -2.56 11.24
N LEU A 136 -9.75 -2.79 12.55
CA LEU A 136 -9.87 -1.72 13.55
C LEU A 136 -8.76 -0.67 13.41
N ILE A 137 -7.53 -1.11 13.16
CA ILE A 137 -6.40 -0.20 12.92
C ILE A 137 -6.55 0.49 11.56
N LEU A 138 -6.95 -0.20 10.50
CA LEU A 138 -7.24 0.38 9.18
C LEU A 138 -8.38 1.39 9.26
N ALA A 139 -9.45 1.08 10.01
CA ALA A 139 -10.50 2.04 10.28
C ALA A 139 -9.88 3.28 10.94
N PHE A 140 -9.14 3.15 12.04
CA PHE A 140 -8.47 4.28 12.69
C PHE A 140 -7.49 5.06 11.78
N LEU A 141 -6.69 4.35 10.99
CA LEU A 141 -5.58 4.88 10.17
C LEU A 141 -6.04 5.43 8.80
N LEU A 142 -7.22 5.03 8.32
CA LEU A 142 -7.85 5.51 7.08
C LEU A 142 -9.10 6.39 7.33
N GLY A 143 -9.48 6.64 8.59
CA GLY A 143 -10.54 7.62 8.93
C GLY A 143 -11.72 7.08 9.74
N GLY A 144 -11.47 6.44 10.89
CA GLY A 144 -12.45 5.69 11.69
C GLY A 144 -13.37 6.57 12.54
N LEU A 145 -13.12 7.88 12.58
CA LEU A 145 -14.05 8.86 13.11
C LEU A 145 -14.40 9.78 11.94
N LYS A 146 -15.65 9.70 11.47
CA LYS A 146 -16.23 10.64 10.50
C LYS A 146 -16.31 12.04 11.14
N VAL A 147 -15.19 12.74 11.17
CA VAL A 147 -15.14 14.17 11.44
C VAL A 147 -15.03 14.86 10.07
N PRO A 148 -15.97 15.76 9.71
CA PRO A 148 -16.09 16.30 8.35
C PRO A 148 -14.85 17.02 7.78
N TRP A 149 -13.85 17.31 8.63
CA TRP A 149 -12.61 18.02 8.26
C TRP A 149 -11.33 17.21 8.49
N ALA A 150 -11.41 15.96 8.99
CA ALA A 150 -10.25 15.16 9.39
C ALA A 150 -10.41 13.64 9.07
N SER A 151 -10.96 13.33 7.90
CA SER A 151 -11.28 11.96 7.47
C SER A 151 -10.11 11.17 6.84
N GLY A 152 -8.86 11.62 6.97
CA GLY A 152 -7.71 10.99 6.30
C GLY A 152 -6.88 10.01 7.15
N GLY A 153 -7.20 9.87 8.44
CA GLY A 153 -6.43 9.07 9.39
C GLY A 153 -4.97 9.54 9.59
N LEU A 154 -4.18 8.81 10.39
CA LEU A 154 -2.83 9.24 10.79
C LEU A 154 -1.90 9.49 9.60
N ILE A 155 -1.98 8.67 8.55
CA ILE A 155 -1.12 8.79 7.38
C ILE A 155 -1.37 10.12 6.65
N ALA A 156 -2.65 10.48 6.42
CA ALA A 156 -2.95 11.76 5.78
C ALA A 156 -2.58 12.95 6.67
N LEU A 157 -2.72 12.83 7.99
CA LEU A 157 -2.28 13.87 8.92
C LEU A 157 -0.76 14.10 8.83
N LEU A 158 0.02 13.02 8.80
CA LEU A 158 1.47 13.08 8.62
C LEU A 158 1.84 13.64 7.24
N ALA A 159 1.11 13.28 6.19
CA ALA A 159 1.29 13.84 4.86
C ALA A 159 0.96 15.35 4.82
N VAL A 160 -0.10 15.80 5.50
CA VAL A 160 -0.40 17.24 5.62
C VAL A 160 0.72 17.96 6.36
N PHE A 161 1.24 17.40 7.46
CA PHE A 161 2.38 17.97 8.17
C PHE A 161 3.63 18.05 7.26
N ALA A 162 3.85 17.02 6.42
CA ALA A 162 4.90 17.05 5.42
C ALA A 162 4.69 18.17 4.38
N GLY A 163 3.47 18.31 3.86
CA GLY A 163 3.11 19.38 2.93
C GLY A 163 3.29 20.78 3.52
N VAL A 164 2.90 20.98 4.78
CA VAL A 164 3.11 22.24 5.51
C VAL A 164 4.61 22.50 5.73
N SER A 165 5.38 21.48 6.11
CA SER A 165 6.83 21.59 6.26
C SER A 165 7.51 21.94 4.94
N LEU A 166 7.07 21.33 3.83
CA LEU A 166 7.54 21.62 2.48
C LEU A 166 7.18 23.05 2.03
N ALA A 167 5.97 23.51 2.34
CA ALA A 167 5.55 24.89 2.07
C ALA A 167 6.41 25.90 2.86
N ALA A 168 6.61 25.67 4.16
CA ALA A 168 7.36 26.57 5.03
C ALA A 168 8.87 26.57 4.75
N THR A 169 9.49 25.39 4.66
CA THR A 169 10.96 25.21 4.62
C THR A 169 11.52 24.89 3.24
N GLY A 170 10.66 24.51 2.29
CA GLY A 170 11.08 23.99 0.98
C GLY A 170 11.69 22.59 1.03
N ARG A 171 11.59 21.88 2.16
CA ARG A 171 12.16 20.54 2.34
C ARG A 171 11.14 19.59 2.96
N TYR A 172 11.12 18.35 2.49
CA TYR A 172 10.37 17.27 3.11
C TYR A 172 11.23 16.65 4.23
N PRO A 173 10.77 16.62 5.50
CA PRO A 173 11.53 16.01 6.59
C PRO A 173 11.74 14.50 6.40
N ARG A 174 12.99 14.04 6.32
CA ARG A 174 13.31 12.62 6.07
C ARG A 174 12.70 11.65 7.09
N GLY A 175 12.80 11.94 8.39
CA GLY A 175 12.21 11.07 9.41
C GLY A 175 10.68 10.94 9.31
N LEU A 176 10.00 11.98 8.80
CA LEU A 176 8.56 11.92 8.53
C LEU A 176 8.25 11.08 7.31
N PHE A 177 9.07 11.18 6.26
CA PHE A 177 8.98 10.33 5.07
C PHE A 177 9.17 8.86 5.47
N ASP A 178 10.22 8.54 6.21
CA ASP A 178 10.55 7.17 6.64
C ASP A 178 9.41 6.55 7.47
N LEU A 179 8.77 7.35 8.34
CA LEU A 179 7.60 6.94 9.11
C LEU A 179 6.38 6.69 8.22
N VAL A 180 6.09 7.61 7.29
CA VAL A 180 4.95 7.49 6.36
C VAL A 180 5.10 6.27 5.45
N ILE A 181 6.30 6.01 4.93
CA ILE A 181 6.58 4.81 4.14
C ILE A 181 6.45 3.56 4.99
N GLY A 182 7.01 3.53 6.21
CA GLY A 182 6.88 2.38 7.11
C GLY A 182 5.41 2.05 7.45
N LEU A 183 4.58 3.07 7.69
CA LEU A 183 3.14 2.89 7.92
C LEU A 183 2.42 2.34 6.69
N ASN A 184 2.66 2.92 5.51
CA ASN A 184 2.05 2.45 4.27
C ASN A 184 2.52 1.04 3.87
N ARG A 185 3.79 0.69 4.12
CA ARG A 185 4.32 -0.67 3.94
C ARG A 185 3.54 -1.67 4.78
N TRP A 186 3.33 -1.35 6.05
CA TRP A 186 2.52 -2.20 6.93
C TRP A 186 1.08 -2.32 6.42
N VAL A 187 0.42 -1.21 6.07
CA VAL A 187 -0.94 -1.21 5.50
C VAL A 187 -1.03 -2.09 4.24
N LEU A 188 -0.09 -1.95 3.30
CA LEU A 188 -0.10 -2.73 2.06
C LEU A 188 0.14 -4.22 2.31
N ARG A 189 1.01 -4.59 3.26
CA ARG A 189 1.18 -5.99 3.68
C ARG A 189 -0.10 -6.56 4.30
N VAL A 190 -0.81 -5.76 5.09
CA VAL A 190 -2.10 -6.12 5.68
C VAL A 190 -3.17 -6.31 4.60
N VAL A 191 -3.25 -5.40 3.63
CA VAL A 191 -4.19 -5.51 2.51
C VAL A 191 -3.88 -6.72 1.65
N ALA A 192 -2.60 -6.99 1.35
CA ALA A 192 -2.18 -8.18 0.63
C ALA A 192 -2.57 -9.47 1.35
N TYR A 193 -2.41 -9.50 2.68
CA TYR A 193 -2.83 -10.63 3.50
C TYR A 193 -4.35 -10.81 3.51
N ALA A 194 -5.11 -9.73 3.69
CA ALA A 194 -6.57 -9.75 3.72
C ALA A 194 -7.18 -10.15 2.37
N ALA A 195 -6.54 -9.74 1.26
CA ALA A 195 -6.91 -10.12 -0.10
C ALA A 195 -6.39 -11.51 -0.53
N LEU A 196 -5.79 -12.26 0.41
CA LEU A 196 -5.23 -13.61 0.19
C LEU A 196 -4.12 -13.63 -0.87
N LEU A 197 -3.47 -12.50 -1.13
CA LEU A 197 -2.32 -12.43 -2.03
C LEU A 197 -1.05 -12.99 -1.38
N THR A 198 -1.01 -13.08 -0.06
CA THR A 198 0.07 -13.74 0.67
C THR A 198 -0.46 -14.49 1.87
N ASP A 199 0.19 -15.62 2.18
CA ASP A 199 -0.09 -16.37 3.40
C ASP A 199 0.72 -15.90 4.61
N VAL A 200 1.75 -15.08 4.40
CA VAL A 200 2.66 -14.60 5.44
C VAL A 200 1.98 -13.50 6.25
N TYR A 201 1.90 -13.71 7.57
CA TYR A 201 1.30 -12.72 8.47
C TYR A 201 2.17 -11.46 8.56
N PRO A 202 1.57 -10.26 8.40
CA PRO A 202 2.31 -9.00 8.46
C PRO A 202 2.89 -8.80 9.88
N PRO A 203 4.19 -8.52 10.02
CA PRO A 203 4.76 -8.29 11.34
C PRO A 203 4.29 -6.93 11.89
N PHE A 204 4.08 -6.84 13.22
CA PHE A 204 3.76 -5.59 13.92
C PHE A 204 4.98 -4.68 14.11
N ARG A 205 5.75 -4.49 13.04
CA ARG A 205 6.90 -3.58 13.02
C ARG A 205 6.78 -2.64 11.83
N LEU A 206 7.12 -1.38 12.07
CA LEU A 206 7.23 -0.37 11.02
C LEU A 206 8.63 -0.46 10.46
N ASP A 207 8.78 -1.16 9.35
CA ASP A 207 10.03 -1.20 8.60
C ASP A 207 10.22 0.14 7.88
N GLN A 208 10.81 1.12 8.60
CA GLN A 208 11.00 2.51 8.15
C GLN A 208 12.05 2.64 7.05
N GLY A 209 11.92 3.70 6.24
CA GLY A 209 12.83 4.03 5.14
C GLY A 209 12.30 3.62 3.77
N GLY A 210 12.92 4.17 2.72
CA GLY A 210 12.54 3.94 1.32
C GLY A 210 12.82 2.52 0.82
N ASP A 211 13.88 1.88 1.34
CA ASP A 211 14.32 0.55 0.90
C ASP A 211 13.63 -0.59 1.65
N GLU A 212 13.46 -1.73 0.98
CA GLU A 212 12.93 -2.93 1.62
C GLU A 212 14.03 -3.61 2.46
N PRO A 213 13.81 -3.85 3.77
CA PRO A 213 14.82 -4.46 4.63
C PRO A 213 15.12 -5.91 4.22
N GLY A 214 16.41 -6.24 4.12
CA GLY A 214 16.89 -7.59 3.80
C GLY A 214 17.26 -7.82 2.34
N VAL A 215 17.09 -6.83 1.46
CA VAL A 215 17.75 -6.79 0.16
C VAL A 215 19.06 -6.03 0.35
N ALA A 216 20.19 -6.74 0.37
CA ALA A 216 21.50 -6.08 0.35
C ALA A 216 21.63 -5.31 -0.97
N SER A 217 21.98 -4.02 -0.87
CA SER A 217 22.28 -3.15 -2.00
C SER A 217 23.58 -3.51 -2.69
#